data_AF-A0A945AUS1-F1
#
_entry.id   AF-A0A945AUS1-F1
#
_cell.length_a   1.000
_cell.length_b   1.000
_cell.length_c   1.000
_cell.angle_alpha   90.00
_cell.angle_beta   90.00
_cell.angle_gamma   90.00
#
_symmetry.space_group_name_H-M   'P 1'
#
loop_
_entity.id
_entity.type
_entity.pdbx_description
1 polymer ?
#
loop_
_entity_poly.entity_id
_entity_poly.type
_entity_poly.pdbx_seq_one_letter_code
_entity_poly.pdbx_strand_id
1 'polypeptide(L)'
;VGSVSELNKRSVTNRAAVEKWVSAHPLFEMGVQDTKRRGAAVTLLKVNDPDVSDSDQHVKIIAKTKQLLGFEGLTHPNGDLEFGLDVARYINTFPGTPGDFRLWIGGTRPVSEVTAVFDNLEYAYHRAKIVVLEEELAKAGVTFEVSTTVDSKMRKDDQNRAYKVLIADLIGLKFNSNGNPDFSEVQGHIEEKGGVFHIGSVADHTDLETGKIHFFYQPDLSRSEEILPQTDQGQYDALIAAATFFSKESSFNSGGVRIGAGTGNMGSSSWGGGNGAGGVAPLMNTPSFNSRATAHMTFKALLKTSPDLDVSTLHQLVAEKNFDTGKQLKDFPTEKIEGKRIGIVGIGNIGREVAKIAQAFRMEVVVHARPSHQKWIESEGFIYAPSIEDAAKGADFISFHTGLGPPNPASGKFENEGMIGESVLNGLNDGAVLINYDRGEVVDVQALDKALASGKIRYAAIDADIFKNPSTSEITGPMAPYLDLEKKYSGKLELLPHAAADTEHVSRVEGAKQAVDQIFSVIHFKTTINLKGDLPEGYSDGGATTVSGVGKVTPKRLSETVTDDDFLSKMRQTTEEITAIWGALASTPNAERRAELIERYGSQLILASNSYTSLIEGAGLKGPYSE
;
A
#
# COMPACT_ATOMS: atom_id res chain seq x y z
N VAL A 1 37.73 1.44 -34.96
CA VAL A 1 38.85 0.52 -34.62
C VAL A 1 40.19 0.94 -35.24
N GLY A 2 40.23 1.48 -36.47
CA GLY A 2 41.45 2.05 -37.06
C GLY A 2 42.20 1.06 -37.96
N SER A 3 43.41 1.44 -38.40
CA SER A 3 44.27 0.59 -39.23
C SER A 3 44.86 -0.58 -38.41
N VAL A 4 45.36 -1.61 -39.09
CA VAL A 4 46.06 -2.74 -38.45
C VAL A 4 47.25 -2.25 -37.61
N SER A 5 47.96 -1.22 -38.07
CA SER A 5 49.06 -0.61 -37.31
C SER A 5 48.59 0.01 -36.00
N GLU A 6 47.46 0.73 -36.03
CA GLU A 6 46.88 1.37 -34.84
C GLU A 6 46.33 0.33 -33.85
N LEU A 7 45.69 -0.73 -34.37
CA LEU A 7 45.27 -1.89 -33.59
C LEU A 7 46.45 -2.56 -32.86
N ASN A 8 47.55 -2.80 -33.56
CA ASN A 8 48.75 -3.41 -32.98
C ASN A 8 49.39 -2.51 -31.92
N LYS A 9 49.46 -1.19 -32.19
CA LYS A 9 49.96 -0.21 -31.23
C LYS A 9 49.12 -0.22 -29.95
N ARG A 10 47.80 -0.20 -30.07
CA ARG A 10 46.89 -0.24 -28.91
C ARG A 10 46.97 -1.56 -28.16
N SER A 11 47.10 -2.70 -28.85
CA SER A 11 47.33 -4.00 -28.21
C SER A 11 48.61 -4.01 -27.35
N VAL A 12 49.69 -3.37 -27.81
CA VAL A 12 50.91 -3.18 -26.99
C VAL A 12 50.60 -2.33 -25.76
N THR A 13 49.88 -1.22 -25.91
CA THR A 13 49.50 -0.36 -24.78
C THR A 13 48.58 -1.07 -23.78
N ASN A 14 47.59 -1.84 -24.25
CA ASN A 14 46.69 -2.61 -23.40
C ASN A 14 47.46 -3.65 -22.57
N ARG A 15 48.45 -4.34 -23.16
CA ARG A 15 49.29 -5.30 -22.42
C ARG A 15 50.10 -4.62 -21.31
N ALA A 16 50.70 -3.47 -21.61
CA ALA A 16 51.43 -2.70 -20.59
C ALA A 16 50.50 -2.20 -19.47
N ALA A 17 49.27 -1.80 -19.81
CA ALA A 17 48.27 -1.39 -18.83
C ALA A 17 47.82 -2.56 -17.94
N VAL A 18 47.59 -3.74 -18.51
CA VAL A 18 47.28 -4.96 -17.76
C VAL A 18 48.42 -5.35 -16.82
N GLU A 19 49.67 -5.32 -17.29
CA GLU A 19 50.83 -5.63 -16.44
C GLU A 19 50.94 -4.66 -15.26
N LYS A 20 50.76 -3.36 -15.52
CA LYS A 20 50.74 -2.34 -14.48
C LYS A 20 49.60 -2.58 -13.48
N TRP A 21 48.40 -2.86 -13.98
CA TRP A 21 47.22 -3.10 -13.13
C TRP A 21 47.42 -4.34 -12.26
N VAL A 22 47.81 -5.48 -12.84
CA VAL A 22 48.03 -6.74 -12.10
C VAL A 22 49.15 -6.59 -11.07
N SER A 23 50.22 -5.82 -11.38
CA SER A 23 51.28 -5.56 -10.39
C SER A 23 50.81 -4.75 -9.17
N ALA A 24 49.68 -4.05 -9.27
CA ALA A 24 49.11 -3.24 -8.20
C ALA A 24 47.98 -3.95 -7.42
N HIS A 25 47.49 -5.09 -7.92
CA HIS A 25 46.32 -5.79 -7.35
C HIS A 25 46.72 -7.24 -7.00
N PRO A 26 47.04 -7.52 -5.72
CA PRO A 26 47.66 -8.78 -5.30
C PRO A 26 46.74 -10.01 -5.47
N LEU A 27 45.44 -9.79 -5.64
CA LEU A 27 44.45 -10.84 -5.90
C LEU A 27 44.71 -11.57 -7.22
N PHE A 28 45.31 -10.92 -8.22
CA PHE A 28 45.52 -11.52 -9.54
C PHE A 28 47.01 -11.72 -9.82
N GLU A 29 47.32 -12.84 -10.45
CA GLU A 29 48.63 -13.08 -11.05
C GLU A 29 48.49 -13.39 -12.54
N MET A 30 49.54 -13.09 -13.31
CA MET A 30 49.57 -13.44 -14.73
C MET A 30 49.67 -14.95 -14.89
N GLY A 31 48.70 -15.57 -15.56
CA GLY A 31 48.68 -17.02 -15.79
C GLY A 31 49.84 -17.54 -16.66
N VAL A 32 50.49 -16.65 -17.43
CA VAL A 32 51.70 -16.94 -18.20
C VAL A 32 52.84 -16.04 -17.72
N GLN A 33 53.84 -16.63 -17.07
CA GLN A 33 54.97 -15.90 -16.48
C GLN A 33 55.94 -15.34 -17.53
N ASP A 34 56.23 -16.11 -18.59
CA ASP A 34 57.08 -15.64 -19.69
C ASP A 34 56.35 -14.59 -20.54
N THR A 35 56.78 -13.33 -20.44
CA THR A 35 56.21 -12.19 -21.15
C THR A 35 56.23 -12.37 -22.67
N LYS A 36 57.19 -13.13 -23.22
CA LYS A 36 57.31 -13.42 -24.66
C LYS A 36 56.29 -14.44 -25.16
N ARG A 37 55.66 -15.20 -24.24
CA ARG A 37 54.64 -16.22 -24.56
C ARG A 37 53.21 -15.75 -24.26
N ARG A 38 53.02 -14.52 -23.80
CA ARG A 38 51.69 -13.93 -23.57
C ARG A 38 51.00 -13.61 -24.90
N GLY A 39 49.70 -13.86 -24.98
CA GLY A 39 48.90 -13.56 -26.16
C GLY A 39 48.81 -12.07 -26.45
N ALA A 40 48.78 -11.69 -27.73
CA ALA A 40 48.64 -10.29 -28.14
C ALA A 40 47.22 -9.73 -27.92
N ALA A 41 46.20 -10.59 -27.98
CA ALA A 41 44.79 -10.19 -27.87
C ALA A 41 44.08 -10.77 -26.65
N VAL A 42 44.70 -11.73 -25.96
CA VAL A 42 44.09 -12.45 -24.84
C VAL A 42 45.10 -12.52 -23.70
N THR A 43 44.63 -12.26 -22.49
CA THR A 43 45.39 -12.47 -21.27
C THR A 43 44.73 -13.54 -20.41
N LEU A 44 45.58 -14.24 -19.66
CA LEU A 44 45.18 -15.25 -18.70
C LEU A 44 45.53 -14.73 -17.32
N LEU A 45 44.55 -14.72 -16.42
CA LEU A 45 44.73 -14.34 -15.02
C LEU A 45 44.44 -15.54 -14.15
N LYS A 46 45.30 -15.77 -13.17
CA LYS A 46 45.05 -16.70 -12.09
C LYS A 46 44.74 -15.89 -10.84
N VAL A 47 43.79 -16.38 -10.05
CA VAL A 47 43.46 -15.77 -8.77
C VAL A 47 44.41 -16.32 -7.70
N ASN A 48 44.95 -15.41 -6.91
CA ASN A 48 45.82 -15.65 -5.77
C ASN A 48 45.18 -15.05 -4.51
N ASP A 49 44.11 -15.70 -4.03
CA ASP A 49 43.41 -15.29 -2.82
C ASP A 49 43.92 -16.12 -1.63
N PRO A 50 44.68 -15.51 -0.69
CA PRO A 50 45.28 -16.25 0.41
C PRO A 50 44.24 -16.78 1.42
N ASP A 51 43.01 -16.26 1.41
CA ASP A 51 41.97 -16.69 2.34
C ASP A 51 41.21 -17.94 1.84
N VAL A 52 41.34 -18.28 0.56
CA VAL A 52 40.65 -19.42 -0.06
C VAL A 52 41.65 -20.54 -0.28
N SER A 53 41.76 -21.42 0.72
CA SER A 53 42.68 -22.57 0.68
C SER A 53 42.05 -23.84 0.10
N ASP A 54 40.72 -23.91 0.05
CA ASP A 54 39.98 -25.05 -0.48
C ASP A 54 39.78 -24.93 -2.00
N SER A 55 40.19 -25.96 -2.74
CA SER A 55 40.15 -25.95 -4.20
C SER A 55 38.73 -25.96 -4.77
N ASP A 56 37.78 -26.58 -4.08
CA ASP A 56 36.39 -26.64 -4.53
C ASP A 56 35.69 -25.30 -4.29
N GLN A 57 35.97 -24.64 -3.17
CA GLN A 57 35.55 -23.27 -2.90
C GLN A 57 36.13 -22.31 -3.95
N HIS A 58 37.42 -22.41 -4.26
CA HIS A 58 38.04 -21.62 -5.33
C HIS A 58 37.28 -21.78 -6.65
N VAL A 59 37.02 -23.02 -7.07
CA VAL A 59 36.29 -23.30 -8.31
C VAL A 59 34.86 -22.71 -8.29
N LYS A 60 34.14 -22.85 -7.17
CA LYS A 60 32.80 -22.27 -7.00
C LYS A 60 32.82 -20.75 -7.08
N ILE A 61 33.79 -20.10 -6.44
CA ILE A 61 33.92 -18.64 -6.46
C ILE A 61 34.16 -18.16 -7.90
N ILE A 62 35.11 -18.74 -8.62
CA ILE A 62 35.39 -18.39 -10.02
C ILE A 62 34.13 -18.58 -10.90
N ALA A 63 33.41 -19.68 -10.74
CA ALA A 63 32.16 -19.92 -11.47
C ALA A 63 31.09 -18.87 -11.14
N LYS A 64 30.92 -18.55 -9.85
CA LYS A 64 29.96 -17.53 -9.37
C LYS A 64 30.35 -16.12 -9.83
N THR A 65 31.65 -15.79 -9.92
CA THR A 65 32.12 -14.52 -10.50
C THR A 65 31.67 -14.36 -11.95
N LYS A 66 31.81 -15.40 -12.77
CA LYS A 66 31.31 -15.38 -14.16
C LYS A 66 29.79 -15.24 -14.20
N GLN A 67 29.09 -15.91 -13.29
CA GLN A 67 27.64 -15.81 -13.19
C GLN A 67 27.22 -14.36 -12.90
N LEU A 68 27.80 -13.71 -11.88
CA LEU A 68 27.51 -12.31 -11.53
C LEU A 68 27.78 -11.36 -12.70
N LEU A 69 28.95 -11.47 -13.35
CA LEU A 69 29.27 -10.66 -14.53
C LEU A 69 28.30 -10.90 -15.70
N GLY A 70 27.80 -12.14 -15.86
CA GLY A 70 26.80 -12.49 -16.86
C GLY A 70 25.40 -11.93 -16.60
N PHE A 71 25.04 -11.68 -15.33
CA PHE A 71 23.75 -11.10 -14.94
C PHE A 71 23.80 -9.58 -14.81
N GLU A 72 24.78 -9.06 -14.09
CA GLU A 72 24.86 -7.64 -13.72
C GLU A 72 25.58 -6.80 -14.77
N GLY A 73 26.51 -7.40 -15.54
CA GLY A 73 27.25 -6.68 -16.55
C GLY A 73 28.51 -5.98 -16.05
N LEU A 74 28.92 -4.93 -16.77
CA LEU A 74 30.08 -4.09 -16.43
C LEU A 74 29.69 -2.61 -16.46
N THR A 75 30.26 -1.83 -15.54
CA THR A 75 30.19 -0.38 -15.61
C THR A 75 31.42 0.16 -16.32
N HIS A 76 31.22 0.89 -17.42
CA HIS A 76 32.25 1.57 -18.19
C HIS A 76 32.81 2.79 -17.44
N PRO A 77 34.03 3.28 -17.77
CA PRO A 77 34.62 4.47 -17.14
C PRO A 77 33.77 5.75 -17.20
N ASN A 78 32.86 5.85 -18.18
CA ASN A 78 31.95 6.98 -18.34
C ASN A 78 30.63 6.82 -17.55
N GLY A 79 30.46 5.70 -16.82
CA GLY A 79 29.26 5.38 -16.06
C GLY A 79 28.20 4.58 -16.82
N ASP A 80 28.41 4.29 -18.11
CA ASP A 80 27.47 3.48 -18.89
C ASP A 80 27.51 2.00 -18.45
N LEU A 81 26.35 1.34 -18.47
CA LEU A 81 26.22 -0.07 -18.11
C LEU A 81 26.19 -0.96 -19.37
N GLU A 82 27.12 -1.93 -19.46
CA GLU A 82 27.10 -3.02 -20.44
C GLU A 82 26.38 -4.23 -19.85
N PHE A 83 25.23 -4.61 -20.39
CA PHE A 83 24.44 -5.74 -19.88
C PHE A 83 25.17 -7.10 -20.05
N GLY A 84 25.08 -7.97 -19.03
CA GLY A 84 26.02 -9.09 -18.84
C GLY A 84 26.09 -10.19 -19.90
N LEU A 85 25.09 -10.36 -20.77
CA LEU A 85 25.17 -11.33 -21.88
C LEU A 85 26.27 -10.99 -22.90
N ASP A 86 26.63 -9.71 -23.04
CA ASP A 86 27.73 -9.29 -23.93
C ASP A 86 29.10 -9.41 -23.25
N VAL A 87 29.17 -9.28 -21.92
CA VAL A 87 30.38 -9.43 -21.10
C VAL A 87 30.95 -10.84 -21.18
N ALA A 88 30.07 -11.85 -21.19
CA ALA A 88 30.44 -13.26 -21.31
C ALA A 88 31.18 -13.60 -22.63
N ARG A 89 31.13 -12.73 -23.64
CA ARG A 89 31.83 -12.95 -24.93
C ARG A 89 33.34 -12.76 -24.82
N TYR A 90 33.82 -12.00 -23.84
CA TYR A 90 35.24 -11.65 -23.74
C TYR A 90 35.84 -11.85 -22.35
N ILE A 91 35.06 -12.26 -21.36
CA ILE A 91 35.55 -12.80 -20.09
C ILE A 91 35.05 -14.25 -19.97
N ASN A 92 35.98 -15.20 -19.99
CA ASN A 92 35.69 -16.62 -19.81
C ASN A 92 36.40 -17.15 -18.56
N THR A 93 35.80 -18.13 -17.90
CA THR A 93 36.41 -18.82 -16.77
C THR A 93 36.82 -20.23 -17.13
N PHE A 94 37.97 -20.65 -16.62
CA PHE A 94 38.50 -22.01 -16.72
C PHE A 94 39.02 -22.44 -15.34
N PRO A 95 38.10 -22.70 -14.39
CA PRO A 95 38.49 -23.03 -13.02
C PRO A 95 39.44 -24.24 -13.00
N GLY A 96 40.53 -24.16 -12.23
CA GLY A 96 41.48 -25.27 -12.07
C GLY A 96 42.49 -25.43 -13.22
N THR A 97 42.57 -24.46 -14.14
CA THR A 97 43.63 -24.40 -15.16
C THR A 97 44.57 -23.21 -14.90
N PRO A 98 45.79 -23.20 -15.47
CA PRO A 98 46.63 -22.00 -15.47
C PRO A 98 45.91 -20.85 -16.20
N GLY A 99 45.24 -19.97 -15.44
CA GLY A 99 44.43 -18.87 -15.97
C GLY A 99 42.95 -19.04 -15.70
N ASP A 100 42.56 -18.98 -14.41
CA ASP A 100 41.17 -19.00 -13.93
C ASP A 100 40.24 -18.11 -14.77
N PHE A 101 40.74 -16.94 -15.21
CA PHE A 101 40.07 -16.07 -16.16
C PHE A 101 40.87 -15.91 -17.46
N ARG A 102 40.14 -15.94 -18.58
CA ARG A 102 40.61 -15.58 -19.91
C ARG A 102 39.89 -14.33 -20.38
N LEU A 103 40.65 -13.25 -20.58
CA LEU A 103 40.11 -11.96 -20.97
C LEU A 103 40.62 -11.52 -22.34
N TRP A 104 39.74 -10.97 -23.17
CA TRP A 104 40.14 -10.36 -24.44
C TRP A 104 40.55 -8.89 -24.22
N ILE A 105 41.83 -8.59 -24.47
CA ILE A 105 42.46 -7.28 -24.24
C ILE A 105 43.02 -6.66 -25.53
N GLY A 106 42.61 -7.18 -26.70
CA GLY A 106 43.11 -6.75 -28.01
C GLY A 106 42.88 -5.27 -28.33
N GLY A 107 43.54 -4.78 -29.38
CA GLY A 107 43.52 -3.35 -29.75
C GLY A 107 42.16 -2.79 -30.20
N THR A 108 41.13 -3.60 -30.24
CA THR A 108 39.74 -3.19 -30.52
C THR A 108 39.14 -2.36 -29.39
N ARG A 109 39.55 -2.60 -28.13
CA ARG A 109 39.12 -1.83 -26.95
C ARG A 109 40.11 -0.72 -26.59
N PRO A 110 39.64 0.48 -26.21
CA PRO A 110 40.45 1.51 -25.56
C PRO A 110 41.12 0.97 -24.28
N VAL A 111 42.26 1.56 -23.91
CA VAL A 111 43.00 1.17 -22.68
C VAL A 111 42.14 1.35 -21.42
N SER A 112 41.35 2.43 -21.36
CA SER A 112 40.45 2.71 -20.24
C SER A 112 39.40 1.61 -20.04
N GLU A 113 38.89 1.05 -21.13
CA GLU A 113 37.94 -0.07 -21.10
C GLU A 113 38.61 -1.35 -20.61
N VAL A 114 39.88 -1.57 -20.98
CA VAL A 114 40.64 -2.73 -20.48
C VAL A 114 40.84 -2.65 -18.98
N THR A 115 41.15 -1.48 -18.43
CA THR A 115 41.29 -1.32 -16.98
C THR A 115 39.96 -1.52 -16.25
N ALA A 116 38.87 -0.91 -16.74
CA ALA A 116 37.54 -1.04 -16.11
C ALA A 116 37.06 -2.50 -16.06
N VAL A 117 37.34 -3.29 -17.10
CA VAL A 117 37.04 -4.73 -17.11
C VAL A 117 37.67 -5.46 -15.91
N PHE A 118 38.88 -5.07 -15.50
CA PHE A 118 39.59 -5.70 -14.39
C PHE A 118 39.08 -5.22 -13.04
N ASP A 119 38.78 -3.93 -12.90
CA ASP A 119 38.18 -3.37 -11.67
C ASP A 119 36.83 -4.04 -11.37
N ASN A 120 35.99 -4.18 -12.40
CA ASN A 120 34.71 -4.87 -12.27
C ASN A 120 34.88 -6.38 -12.02
N LEU A 121 35.91 -7.02 -12.61
CA LEU A 121 36.20 -8.43 -12.35
C LEU A 121 36.61 -8.67 -10.89
N GLU A 122 37.47 -7.82 -10.33
CA GLU A 122 37.87 -7.86 -8.92
C GLU A 122 36.67 -7.67 -8.00
N TYR A 123 35.83 -6.67 -8.29
CA TYR A 123 34.60 -6.42 -7.54
C TYR A 123 33.65 -7.62 -7.58
N ALA A 124 33.41 -8.17 -8.76
CA ALA A 124 32.57 -9.36 -8.94
C ALA A 124 33.15 -10.59 -8.24
N TYR A 125 34.49 -10.72 -8.18
CA TYR A 125 35.15 -11.80 -7.45
C TYR A 125 34.88 -11.69 -5.94
N HIS A 126 35.07 -10.51 -5.35
CA HIS A 126 34.82 -10.33 -3.91
C HIS A 126 33.37 -10.63 -3.52
N ARG A 127 32.41 -10.20 -4.34
CA ARG A 127 30.99 -10.53 -4.10
C ARG A 127 30.71 -12.01 -4.27
N ALA A 128 31.28 -12.65 -5.29
CA ALA A 128 31.16 -14.09 -5.47
C ALA A 128 31.73 -14.88 -4.28
N LYS A 129 32.87 -14.44 -3.72
CA LYS A 129 33.46 -15.02 -2.51
C LYS A 129 32.51 -14.95 -1.33
N ILE A 130 31.92 -13.79 -1.07
CA ILE A 130 30.93 -13.61 0.02
C ILE A 130 29.76 -14.58 -0.17
N VAL A 131 29.14 -14.60 -1.35
CA VAL A 131 27.97 -15.45 -1.62
C VAL A 131 28.29 -16.93 -1.45
N VAL A 132 29.44 -17.40 -1.96
CA VAL A 132 29.83 -18.81 -1.81
C VAL A 132 30.10 -19.15 -0.35
N LEU A 133 30.75 -18.27 0.42
CA LEU A 133 30.99 -18.49 1.84
C LEU A 133 29.68 -18.52 2.64
N GLU A 134 28.74 -17.62 2.35
CA GLU A 134 27.41 -17.60 2.96
C GLU A 134 26.63 -18.89 2.64
N GLU A 135 26.64 -19.35 1.39
CA GLU A 135 26.00 -20.61 0.97
C GLU A 135 26.60 -21.83 1.71
N GLU A 136 27.91 -21.88 1.89
CA GLU A 136 28.58 -22.98 2.60
C GLU A 136 28.35 -22.91 4.12
N LEU A 137 28.35 -21.71 4.70
CA LEU A 137 28.04 -21.49 6.12
C LEU A 137 26.58 -21.83 6.43
N ALA A 138 25.65 -21.49 5.55
CA ALA A 138 24.25 -21.89 5.65
C ALA A 138 24.09 -23.43 5.62
N LYS A 139 24.80 -24.13 4.72
CA LYS A 139 24.81 -25.61 4.70
C LYS A 139 25.36 -26.22 5.98
N ALA A 140 26.32 -25.56 6.61
CA ALA A 140 26.87 -25.97 7.90
C ALA A 140 25.96 -25.59 9.09
N GLY A 141 24.79 -25.00 8.84
CA GLY A 141 23.87 -24.53 9.87
C GLY A 141 24.40 -23.31 10.65
N VAL A 142 25.41 -22.63 10.12
CA VAL A 142 25.96 -21.41 10.72
C VAL A 142 25.01 -20.26 10.35
N THR A 143 24.34 -19.74 11.37
CA THR A 143 23.57 -18.51 11.28
C THR A 143 24.44 -17.35 11.75
N PHE A 144 24.44 -16.26 10.98
CA PHE A 144 24.98 -15.00 11.47
C PHE A 144 23.89 -14.25 12.21
N GLU A 145 24.22 -13.60 13.32
CA GLU A 145 23.35 -12.54 13.82
C GLU A 145 23.27 -11.49 12.73
N VAL A 146 22.08 -11.30 12.17
CA VAL A 146 21.76 -10.08 11.43
C VAL A 146 22.19 -8.93 12.33
N SER A 147 22.94 -7.96 11.80
CA SER A 147 23.22 -6.71 12.50
C SER A 147 21.97 -6.30 13.25
N THR A 148 22.01 -6.40 14.57
CA THR A 148 20.93 -6.02 15.48
C THR A 148 20.87 -4.51 15.54
N THR A 149 20.60 -3.89 14.40
CA THR A 149 19.87 -2.64 14.28
C THR A 149 18.38 -2.94 14.08
N VAL A 150 17.92 -4.14 14.43
CA VAL A 150 16.58 -4.29 15.00
C VAL A 150 16.77 -3.98 16.47
N ASP A 151 16.45 -2.74 16.86
CA ASP A 151 16.19 -2.35 18.23
C ASP A 151 15.46 -3.52 18.92
N SER A 152 16.15 -4.28 19.77
CA SER A 152 15.46 -5.11 20.74
C SER A 152 14.66 -4.10 21.55
N LYS A 153 13.35 -3.98 21.28
CA LYS A 153 12.50 -2.92 21.80
C LYS A 153 12.53 -2.97 23.33
N MET A 154 13.48 -2.27 23.93
CA MET A 154 13.53 -2.11 25.37
C MET A 154 12.29 -1.34 25.78
N ARG A 155 11.55 -1.88 26.74
CA ARG A 155 10.42 -1.19 27.35
C ARG A 155 10.89 0.16 27.92
N LYS A 156 10.17 1.22 27.57
CA LYS A 156 10.35 2.62 27.99
C LYS A 156 9.26 3.08 28.96
N ASP A 157 8.30 2.22 29.27
CA ASP A 157 7.24 2.50 30.24
C ASP A 157 7.72 2.31 31.68
N ASP A 158 7.10 3.05 32.60
CA ASP A 158 7.37 2.98 34.04
C ASP A 158 6.69 1.76 34.65
N GLN A 159 7.49 0.75 35.03
CA GLN A 159 7.01 -0.49 35.63
C GLN A 159 6.32 -0.29 36.99
N ASN A 160 6.45 0.87 37.63
CA ASN A 160 5.81 1.18 38.90
C ASN A 160 4.43 1.85 38.73
N ARG A 161 3.97 2.06 37.48
CA ARG A 161 2.65 2.63 37.19
C ARG A 161 1.70 1.59 36.63
N ALA A 162 0.42 1.74 36.94
CA ALA A 162 -0.67 1.09 36.22
C ALA A 162 -1.20 2.06 35.16
N TYR A 163 -1.04 1.72 33.89
CA TYR A 163 -1.53 2.52 32.77
C TYR A 163 -3.01 2.26 32.53
N LYS A 164 -3.81 3.30 32.28
CA LYS A 164 -5.27 3.20 32.11
C LYS A 164 -5.68 3.61 30.70
N VAL A 165 -6.47 2.78 30.03
CA VAL A 165 -6.93 3.00 28.65
C VAL A 165 -8.44 2.98 28.64
N LEU A 166 -9.07 4.03 28.14
CA LEU A 166 -10.51 4.06 27.93
C LEU A 166 -10.86 3.43 26.58
N ILE A 167 -11.82 2.52 26.54
CA ILE A 167 -12.47 2.03 25.31
C ILE A 167 -13.92 2.55 25.31
N ALA A 168 -14.22 3.53 24.46
CA ALA A 168 -15.45 4.32 24.54
C ALA A 168 -16.56 3.92 23.53
N ASP A 169 -16.37 2.83 22.81
CA ASP A 169 -17.26 2.37 21.74
C ASP A 169 -17.32 0.85 21.68
N LEU A 170 -18.32 0.32 20.97
CA LEU A 170 -18.39 -1.09 20.61
C LEU A 170 -17.14 -1.53 19.82
N ILE A 171 -16.40 -2.47 20.42
CA ILE A 171 -15.26 -3.18 19.82
C ILE A 171 -15.66 -4.49 19.15
N GLY A 172 -16.96 -4.75 19.06
CA GLY A 172 -17.58 -5.81 18.29
C GLY A 172 -19.06 -5.51 18.04
N LEU A 173 -19.54 -5.79 16.82
CA LEU A 173 -20.94 -5.55 16.42
C LEU A 173 -21.85 -6.79 16.51
N LYS A 174 -21.30 -7.94 16.93
CA LYS A 174 -22.09 -9.15 17.18
C LYS A 174 -22.66 -9.06 18.59
N PHE A 175 -23.93 -9.39 18.72
CA PHE A 175 -24.60 -9.49 20.01
C PHE A 175 -24.76 -10.96 20.39
N ASN A 176 -24.56 -11.28 21.67
CA ASN A 176 -24.82 -12.61 22.19
C ASN A 176 -26.34 -12.88 22.28
N SER A 177 -26.73 -14.08 22.72
CA SER A 177 -28.15 -14.48 22.84
C SER A 177 -28.97 -13.59 23.77
N ASN A 178 -28.32 -12.83 24.66
CA ASN A 178 -28.97 -11.91 25.58
C ASN A 178 -29.04 -10.47 25.03
N GLY A 179 -28.56 -10.24 23.80
CA GLY A 179 -28.53 -8.91 23.17
C GLY A 179 -27.39 -8.02 23.67
N ASN A 180 -26.37 -8.56 24.34
CA ASN A 180 -25.20 -7.78 24.77
C ASN A 180 -24.08 -7.86 23.71
N PRO A 181 -23.33 -6.77 23.49
CA PRO A 181 -22.19 -6.79 22.57
C PRO A 181 -21.12 -7.81 22.95
N ASP A 182 -20.56 -8.49 21.96
CA ASP A 182 -19.48 -9.46 22.10
C ASP A 182 -18.12 -8.77 21.96
N PHE A 183 -17.41 -8.66 23.08
CA PHE A 183 -16.05 -8.11 23.17
C PHE A 183 -14.99 -9.19 23.41
N SER A 184 -15.37 -10.48 23.41
CA SER A 184 -14.53 -11.59 23.90
C SER A 184 -13.21 -11.73 23.13
N GLU A 185 -13.23 -11.56 21.81
CA GLU A 185 -12.01 -11.64 20.99
C GLU A 185 -11.00 -10.52 21.29
N VAL A 186 -11.49 -9.29 21.51
CA VAL A 186 -10.62 -8.15 21.81
C VAL A 186 -10.12 -8.23 23.24
N GLN A 187 -10.96 -8.67 24.18
CA GLN A 187 -10.55 -9.00 25.54
C GLN A 187 -9.43 -10.05 25.54
N GLY A 188 -9.62 -11.17 24.83
CA GLY A 188 -8.61 -12.23 24.73
C GLY A 188 -7.28 -11.71 24.15
N HIS A 189 -7.34 -10.85 23.13
CA HIS A 189 -6.15 -10.21 22.55
C HIS A 189 -5.42 -9.28 23.52
N ILE A 190 -6.16 -8.53 24.35
CA ILE A 190 -5.58 -7.68 25.42
C ILE A 190 -4.88 -8.55 26.46
N GLU A 191 -5.51 -9.62 26.91
CA GLU A 191 -5.00 -10.54 27.92
C GLU A 191 -3.78 -11.32 27.44
N GLU A 192 -3.77 -11.78 26.18
CA GLU A 192 -2.62 -12.44 25.53
C GLU A 192 -1.38 -11.54 25.50
N LYS A 193 -1.59 -10.22 25.34
CA LYS A 193 -0.52 -9.21 25.39
C LYS A 193 -0.12 -8.81 26.81
N GLY A 194 -0.71 -9.43 27.81
CA GLY A 194 -0.42 -9.19 29.22
C GLY A 194 -1.10 -7.94 29.79
N GLY A 195 -2.11 -7.39 29.10
CA GLY A 195 -2.99 -6.35 29.63
C GLY A 195 -4.12 -6.92 30.50
N VAL A 196 -4.92 -6.05 31.09
CA VAL A 196 -6.07 -6.42 31.94
C VAL A 196 -7.32 -5.70 31.45
N PHE A 197 -8.41 -6.44 31.25
CA PHE A 197 -9.68 -5.90 30.77
C PHE A 197 -10.68 -5.69 31.92
N HIS A 198 -11.34 -4.53 31.94
CA HIS A 198 -12.34 -4.14 32.94
C HIS A 198 -13.61 -3.66 32.22
N ILE A 199 -14.77 -3.95 32.82
CA ILE A 199 -16.05 -3.40 32.39
C ILE A 199 -16.42 -2.28 33.36
N GLY A 200 -16.75 -1.09 32.85
CA GLY A 200 -17.06 0.08 33.67
C GLY A 200 -15.91 1.08 33.75
N SER A 201 -15.99 2.00 34.71
CA SER A 201 -15.09 3.14 34.83
C SER A 201 -13.92 2.87 35.78
N VAL A 202 -12.84 3.64 35.68
CA VAL A 202 -11.71 3.57 36.64
C VAL A 202 -12.16 3.77 38.09
N ALA A 203 -13.21 4.56 38.33
CA ALA A 203 -13.70 4.86 39.68
C ALA A 203 -14.29 3.62 40.37
N ASP A 204 -14.66 2.59 39.61
CA ASP A 204 -15.22 1.34 40.13
C ASP A 204 -14.14 0.38 40.65
N HIS A 205 -12.85 0.75 40.56
CA HIS A 205 -11.70 -0.09 40.91
C HIS A 205 -10.68 0.66 41.80
N THR A 206 -10.21 0.03 42.88
CA THR A 206 -9.33 0.67 43.88
C THR A 206 -7.87 0.23 43.84
N ASP A 207 -7.57 -0.93 43.23
CA ASP A 207 -6.23 -1.53 43.21
C ASP A 207 -5.89 -2.07 41.81
N LEU A 208 -5.09 -1.34 41.05
CA LEU A 208 -4.62 -1.74 39.72
C LEU A 208 -3.18 -2.27 39.79
N GLU A 209 -2.91 -3.35 39.06
CA GLU A 209 -1.58 -3.97 39.01
C GLU A 209 -0.57 -3.04 38.32
N THR A 210 0.55 -2.73 38.98
CA THR A 210 1.62 -1.92 38.39
C THR A 210 2.40 -2.70 37.33
N GLY A 211 2.90 -2.01 36.31
CA GLY A 211 3.63 -2.62 35.18
C GLY A 211 2.72 -3.20 34.10
N LYS A 212 1.40 -3.03 34.26
CA LYS A 212 0.34 -3.48 33.35
C LYS A 212 -0.39 -2.31 32.70
N ILE A 213 -1.05 -2.62 31.59
CA ILE A 213 -2.00 -1.73 30.90
C ILE A 213 -3.42 -2.25 31.15
N HIS A 214 -4.23 -1.44 31.79
CA HIS A 214 -5.62 -1.71 32.15
C HIS A 214 -6.56 -1.03 31.15
N PHE A 215 -7.40 -1.81 30.48
CA PHE A 215 -8.38 -1.34 29.50
C PHE A 215 -9.77 -1.34 30.12
N PHE A 216 -10.44 -0.19 30.09
CA PHE A 216 -11.76 0.05 30.70
C PHE A 216 -12.80 0.21 29.60
N TYR A 217 -13.69 -0.76 29.48
CA TYR A 217 -14.72 -0.82 28.45
C TYR A 217 -16.01 -0.12 28.89
N GLN A 218 -16.31 1.00 28.22
CA GLN A 218 -17.48 1.83 28.44
C GLN A 218 -18.10 2.24 27.09
N PRO A 219 -18.78 1.32 26.38
CA PRO A 219 -19.26 1.55 25.01
C PRO A 219 -20.44 2.52 24.91
N ASP A 220 -21.11 2.82 26.03
CA ASP A 220 -22.32 3.65 26.07
C ASP A 220 -22.01 5.14 26.29
N LEU A 221 -20.72 5.53 26.36
CA LEU A 221 -20.32 6.92 26.46
C LEU A 221 -20.66 7.66 25.17
N SER A 222 -21.42 8.76 25.28
CA SER A 222 -21.86 9.52 24.12
C SER A 222 -21.73 11.03 24.31
N ARG A 223 -21.99 11.52 25.52
CA ARG A 223 -22.20 12.96 25.78
C ARG A 223 -21.02 13.55 26.54
N SER A 224 -20.72 14.83 26.28
CA SER A 224 -19.68 15.55 27.03
C SER A 224 -19.91 15.55 28.54
N GLU A 225 -21.16 15.56 29.01
CA GLU A 225 -21.53 15.47 30.43
C GLU A 225 -21.18 14.11 31.06
N GLU A 226 -21.09 13.05 30.26
CA GLU A 226 -20.70 11.69 30.70
C GLU A 226 -19.18 11.47 30.55
N ILE A 227 -18.60 12.06 29.51
CA ILE A 227 -17.20 11.88 29.13
C ILE A 227 -16.29 12.76 29.98
N LEU A 228 -16.53 14.07 30.03
CA LEU A 228 -15.59 15.02 30.63
C LEU A 228 -15.28 14.77 32.10
N PRO A 229 -16.25 14.42 32.99
CA PRO A 229 -15.95 14.19 34.40
C PRO A 229 -14.91 13.09 34.68
N GLN A 230 -14.64 12.25 33.69
CA GLN A 230 -13.68 11.14 33.79
C GLN A 230 -12.52 11.25 32.78
N THR A 231 -12.41 12.32 31.99
CA THR A 231 -11.32 12.47 31.00
C THR A 231 -10.59 13.80 31.09
N ASP A 232 -11.13 14.81 31.77
CA ASP A 232 -10.60 16.18 31.80
C ASP A 232 -9.37 16.38 32.70
N GLN A 233 -9.11 15.47 33.64
CA GLN A 233 -7.98 15.52 34.58
C GLN A 233 -6.92 14.44 34.32
N GLY A 234 -6.94 13.80 33.14
CA GLY A 234 -5.98 12.73 32.81
C GLY A 234 -6.18 11.46 33.62
N GLN A 235 -7.44 11.14 33.98
CA GLN A 235 -7.79 9.91 34.69
C GLN A 235 -7.45 8.67 33.87
N TYR A 236 -7.46 8.77 32.54
CA TYR A 236 -6.97 7.77 31.59
C TYR A 236 -5.67 8.24 30.93
N ASP A 237 -4.73 7.31 30.75
CA ASP A 237 -3.50 7.57 30.02
C ASP A 237 -3.72 7.54 28.50
N ALA A 238 -4.63 6.70 27.99
CA ALA A 238 -4.90 6.60 26.55
C ALA A 238 -6.38 6.35 26.21
N LEU A 239 -6.72 6.53 24.93
CA LEU A 239 -8.08 6.36 24.41
C LEU A 239 -8.11 5.42 23.20
N ILE A 240 -9.09 4.52 23.17
CA ILE A 240 -9.57 3.83 21.99
C ILE A 240 -11.03 4.23 21.79
N ALA A 241 -11.35 4.82 20.64
CA ALA A 241 -12.72 5.19 20.30
C ALA A 241 -13.07 4.79 18.87
N ALA A 242 -14.37 4.66 18.63
CA ALA A 242 -14.97 4.65 17.32
C ALA A 242 -15.85 5.89 17.15
N ALA A 243 -17.17 5.80 17.06
CA ALA A 243 -18.04 6.91 16.68
C ALA A 243 -18.10 8.05 17.72
N THR A 244 -17.85 7.74 19.00
CA THR A 244 -18.00 8.70 20.10
C THR A 244 -17.16 9.96 19.92
N PHE A 245 -17.77 11.13 20.12
CA PHE A 245 -17.09 12.42 19.97
C PHE A 245 -16.40 12.85 21.27
N PHE A 246 -15.10 13.08 21.19
CA PHE A 246 -14.30 13.65 22.27
C PHE A 246 -13.93 15.09 21.95
N SER A 247 -14.10 15.97 22.93
CA SER A 247 -13.72 17.37 22.82
C SER A 247 -12.29 17.61 23.31
N LYS A 248 -11.71 18.76 22.93
CA LYS A 248 -10.33 19.15 23.29
C LYS A 248 -10.09 19.25 24.81
N GLU A 249 -11.14 19.34 25.60
CA GLU A 249 -11.07 19.39 27.06
C GLU A 249 -10.69 18.02 27.66
N SER A 250 -10.83 16.91 26.93
CA SER A 250 -10.35 15.59 27.37
C SER A 250 -8.81 15.50 27.33
N SER A 251 -8.20 14.71 28.20
CA SER A 251 -6.74 14.57 28.35
C SER A 251 -6.31 13.11 28.43
N PHE A 252 -5.36 12.71 27.57
CA PHE A 252 -4.85 11.35 27.41
C PHE A 252 -3.34 11.36 27.07
N ASN A 253 -2.50 11.37 28.11
CA ASN A 253 -1.06 11.67 28.00
C ASN A 253 -0.20 10.61 27.28
N SER A 254 -0.76 9.45 26.96
CA SER A 254 -0.11 8.33 26.27
C SER A 254 -0.71 8.03 24.89
N GLY A 255 -1.60 8.90 24.38
CA GLY A 255 -2.06 8.87 23.00
C GLY A 255 -3.48 8.31 22.81
N GLY A 256 -3.95 8.36 21.57
CA GLY A 256 -5.31 7.96 21.20
C GLY A 256 -5.34 7.22 19.88
N VAL A 257 -6.21 6.22 19.78
CA VAL A 257 -6.45 5.47 18.53
C VAL A 257 -7.92 5.53 18.17
N ARG A 258 -8.21 5.92 16.94
CA ARG A 258 -9.53 5.84 16.34
C ARG A 258 -9.69 4.56 15.52
N ILE A 259 -10.71 3.75 15.82
CA ILE A 259 -11.04 2.55 15.05
C ILE A 259 -11.71 2.97 13.73
N GLY A 260 -10.92 3.21 12.68
CA GLY A 260 -11.40 3.72 11.40
C GLY A 260 -10.43 4.70 10.76
N ALA A 261 -10.73 5.17 9.54
CA ALA A 261 -9.81 6.00 8.77
C ALA A 261 -9.79 7.48 9.21
N GLY A 262 -10.94 8.03 9.58
CA GLY A 262 -11.09 9.43 9.96
C GLY A 262 -10.98 9.65 11.45
N THR A 263 -10.37 10.75 11.87
CA THR A 263 -10.13 11.10 13.28
C THR A 263 -10.83 12.39 13.72
N GLY A 264 -11.79 12.90 12.94
CA GLY A 264 -12.45 14.20 13.19
C GLY A 264 -13.13 14.31 14.56
N ASN A 265 -13.54 13.18 15.13
CA ASN A 265 -14.18 13.07 16.44
C ASN A 265 -13.19 12.89 17.62
N MET A 266 -11.88 12.90 17.36
CA MET A 266 -10.83 12.66 18.36
C MET A 266 -10.21 13.98 18.85
N GLY A 267 -10.93 14.79 19.62
CA GLY A 267 -10.36 15.95 20.31
C GLY A 267 -9.67 15.55 21.63
N SER A 268 -8.53 16.18 21.94
CA SER A 268 -7.90 16.11 23.26
C SER A 268 -6.87 17.22 23.45
N SER A 269 -6.69 17.71 24.67
CA SER A 269 -5.59 18.60 25.04
C SER A 269 -4.21 17.98 24.79
N SER A 270 -4.12 16.65 24.70
CA SER A 270 -2.85 15.93 24.50
C SER A 270 -2.39 15.87 23.04
N TRP A 271 -3.28 15.91 22.05
CA TRP A 271 -2.96 15.91 20.60
C TRP A 271 -3.66 17.02 19.80
N GLY A 272 -4.37 17.92 20.47
CA GLY A 272 -5.13 19.01 19.87
C GLY A 272 -6.49 18.57 19.32
N GLY A 273 -6.70 18.81 18.03
CA GLY A 273 -7.95 18.44 17.34
C GLY A 273 -7.86 17.06 16.69
N GLY A 274 -8.91 16.69 15.95
CA GLY A 274 -8.95 15.45 15.18
C GLY A 274 -7.90 15.34 14.05
N ASN A 275 -7.09 16.39 13.83
CA ASN A 275 -5.95 16.37 12.91
C ASN A 275 -4.64 15.90 13.57
N GLY A 276 -4.57 15.81 14.90
CA GLY A 276 -3.40 15.34 15.64
C GLY A 276 -2.19 16.28 15.60
N ALA A 277 -2.39 17.57 15.34
CA ALA A 277 -1.29 18.53 15.19
C ALA A 277 -0.90 19.19 16.53
N GLY A 278 0.41 19.36 16.75
CA GLY A 278 0.96 20.22 17.81
C GLY A 278 0.80 19.74 19.26
N GLY A 279 0.50 18.45 19.50
CA GLY A 279 0.36 17.92 20.85
C GLY A 279 1.55 17.12 21.38
N VAL A 280 1.46 16.71 22.65
CA VAL A 280 2.48 15.97 23.41
C VAL A 280 2.29 14.45 23.38
N ALA A 281 1.15 13.98 22.88
CA ALA A 281 0.83 12.56 22.74
C ALA A 281 0.35 12.26 21.30
N PRO A 282 0.59 11.05 20.79
CA PRO A 282 0.27 10.74 19.40
C PRO A 282 -1.22 10.46 19.23
N LEU A 283 -1.80 11.00 18.16
CA LEU A 283 -3.07 10.54 17.62
C LEU A 283 -2.81 9.52 16.52
N MET A 284 -3.54 8.41 16.53
CA MET A 284 -3.41 7.33 15.57
C MET A 284 -4.78 6.86 15.09
N ASN A 285 -4.78 6.03 14.06
CA ASN A 285 -6.00 5.42 13.56
C ASN A 285 -5.78 3.97 13.09
N THR A 286 -6.86 3.30 12.70
CA THR A 286 -6.82 1.97 12.05
C THR A 286 -7.32 2.09 10.62
N PRO A 287 -6.49 2.63 9.70
CA PRO A 287 -6.90 2.82 8.32
C PRO A 287 -7.16 1.44 7.68
N SER A 288 -7.88 1.43 6.56
CA SER A 288 -8.12 0.26 5.68
C SER A 288 -9.19 -0.76 6.05
N PHE A 289 -9.47 -1.05 7.33
CA PHE A 289 -10.50 -2.03 7.72
C PHE A 289 -11.88 -1.72 7.11
N ASN A 290 -12.21 -0.43 7.05
CA ASN A 290 -13.50 0.03 6.54
C ASN A 290 -13.50 0.22 5.02
N SER A 291 -12.34 0.11 4.33
CA SER A 291 -12.22 0.57 2.95
C SER A 291 -13.04 -0.25 1.95
N ARG A 292 -13.04 -1.58 2.09
CA ARG A 292 -13.86 -2.46 1.25
C ARG A 292 -15.34 -2.33 1.57
N ALA A 293 -15.69 -2.24 2.86
CA ALA A 293 -17.06 -2.05 3.31
C ALA A 293 -17.68 -0.76 2.73
N THR A 294 -16.99 0.38 2.87
CA THR A 294 -17.44 1.65 2.29
C THR A 294 -17.53 1.57 0.77
N ALA A 295 -16.57 0.94 0.10
CA ALA A 295 -16.61 0.78 -1.36
C ALA A 295 -17.79 -0.10 -1.82
N HIS A 296 -18.12 -1.17 -1.10
CA HIS A 296 -19.32 -1.98 -1.36
C HIS A 296 -20.59 -1.15 -1.17
N MET A 297 -20.67 -0.33 -0.13
CA MET A 297 -21.81 0.55 0.11
C MET A 297 -21.95 1.59 -1.02
N THR A 298 -20.86 2.21 -1.49
CA THR A 298 -20.87 3.09 -2.67
C THR A 298 -21.49 2.38 -3.88
N PHE A 299 -21.13 1.11 -4.10
CA PHE A 299 -21.72 0.32 -5.19
C PHE A 299 -23.18 -0.08 -4.96
N LYS A 300 -23.63 -0.27 -3.72
CA LYS A 300 -25.06 -0.44 -3.42
C LYS A 300 -25.86 0.80 -3.83
N ALA A 301 -25.38 2.01 -3.49
CA ALA A 301 -26.00 3.25 -3.94
C ALA A 301 -25.96 3.41 -5.47
N LEU A 302 -24.83 3.08 -6.10
CA LEU A 302 -24.68 3.15 -7.55
C LEU A 302 -25.66 2.21 -8.28
N LEU A 303 -25.75 0.96 -7.83
CA LEU A 303 -26.61 -0.06 -8.46
C LEU A 303 -28.10 0.25 -8.25
N LYS A 304 -28.49 0.76 -7.07
CA LYS A 304 -29.85 1.21 -6.78
C LYS A 304 -30.33 2.33 -7.71
N THR A 305 -29.41 3.17 -8.20
CA THR A 305 -29.71 4.41 -8.94
C THR A 305 -29.50 4.32 -10.45
N SER A 306 -28.84 3.26 -10.89
CA SER A 306 -28.90 2.84 -12.29
C SER A 306 -30.29 2.27 -12.55
N PRO A 307 -30.88 2.41 -13.75
CA PRO A 307 -32.15 1.76 -14.10
C PRO A 307 -32.11 0.25 -13.84
N ASP A 308 -32.50 -0.11 -12.62
CA ASP A 308 -32.43 -1.44 -12.05
C ASP A 308 -33.66 -2.22 -12.47
N LEU A 309 -33.47 -3.52 -12.65
CA LEU A 309 -34.59 -4.42 -12.85
C LEU A 309 -35.37 -4.45 -11.54
N ASP A 310 -36.67 -4.12 -11.52
CA ASP A 310 -37.48 -4.22 -10.30
C ASP A 310 -37.71 -5.70 -9.95
N VAL A 311 -36.69 -6.29 -9.31
CA VAL A 311 -36.62 -7.71 -9.00
C VAL A 311 -37.75 -8.14 -8.06
N SER A 312 -38.19 -7.25 -7.16
CA SER A 312 -39.25 -7.54 -6.20
C SER A 312 -40.61 -7.65 -6.91
N THR A 313 -40.96 -6.65 -7.72
CA THR A 313 -42.22 -6.65 -8.48
C THR A 313 -42.23 -7.79 -9.50
N LEU A 314 -41.14 -8.00 -10.24
CA LEU A 314 -41.06 -9.10 -11.20
C LEU A 314 -41.13 -10.47 -10.54
N HIS A 315 -40.48 -10.66 -9.39
CA HIS A 315 -40.61 -11.89 -8.60
C HIS A 315 -42.07 -12.14 -8.21
N GLN A 316 -42.76 -11.13 -7.70
CA GLN A 316 -44.16 -11.26 -7.30
C GLN A 316 -45.06 -11.61 -8.49
N LEU A 317 -44.94 -10.89 -9.62
CA LEU A 317 -45.71 -11.18 -10.84
C LEU A 317 -45.48 -12.59 -11.35
N VAL A 318 -44.25 -13.09 -11.30
CA VAL A 318 -43.93 -14.48 -11.69
C VAL A 318 -44.51 -15.49 -10.70
N ALA A 319 -44.34 -15.27 -9.39
CA ALA A 319 -44.85 -16.16 -8.34
C ALA A 319 -46.39 -16.27 -8.37
N GLU A 320 -47.06 -15.17 -8.69
CA GLU A 320 -48.53 -15.08 -8.86
C GLU A 320 -49.02 -15.56 -10.23
N LYS A 321 -48.12 -15.99 -11.13
CA LYS A 321 -48.42 -16.39 -12.52
C LYS A 321 -49.10 -15.28 -13.33
N ASN A 322 -48.78 -14.02 -13.02
CA ASN A 322 -49.35 -12.82 -13.62
C ASN A 322 -48.31 -12.06 -14.48
N PHE A 323 -47.48 -12.79 -15.22
CA PHE A 323 -46.48 -12.23 -16.12
C PHE A 323 -46.44 -12.97 -17.46
N ASP A 324 -46.63 -12.23 -18.55
CA ASP A 324 -46.47 -12.69 -19.94
C ASP A 324 -45.20 -12.08 -20.53
N THR A 325 -44.13 -12.89 -20.59
CA THR A 325 -42.82 -12.47 -21.11
C THR A 325 -42.91 -11.87 -22.51
N GLY A 326 -43.79 -12.40 -23.38
CA GLY A 326 -43.92 -11.93 -24.76
C GLY A 326 -44.57 -10.54 -24.90
N LYS A 327 -45.20 -10.04 -23.84
CA LYS A 327 -45.95 -8.77 -23.85
C LYS A 327 -45.44 -7.74 -22.86
N GLN A 328 -45.05 -8.17 -21.66
CA GLN A 328 -44.82 -7.27 -20.51
C GLN A 328 -43.34 -6.99 -20.25
N LEU A 329 -42.39 -7.72 -20.87
CA LEU A 329 -40.96 -7.45 -20.67
C LEU A 329 -40.57 -6.03 -21.12
N LYS A 330 -41.27 -5.48 -22.11
CA LYS A 330 -41.09 -4.09 -22.60
C LYS A 330 -41.35 -3.02 -21.53
N ASP A 331 -42.09 -3.36 -20.46
CA ASP A 331 -42.45 -2.44 -19.38
C ASP A 331 -41.38 -2.37 -18.29
N PHE A 332 -40.30 -3.16 -18.41
CA PHE A 332 -39.16 -3.22 -17.47
C PHE A 332 -37.82 -2.99 -18.19
N PRO A 333 -37.59 -1.80 -18.79
CA PRO A 333 -36.31 -1.49 -19.42
C PRO A 333 -35.19 -1.40 -18.37
N THR A 334 -34.05 -2.00 -18.65
CA THR A 334 -32.84 -1.92 -17.81
C THR A 334 -31.72 -1.20 -18.53
N GLU A 335 -30.86 -0.52 -17.80
CA GLU A 335 -29.64 0.09 -18.36
C GLU A 335 -28.39 -0.59 -17.79
N LYS A 336 -27.37 -0.76 -18.64
CA LYS A 336 -26.08 -1.31 -18.20
C LYS A 336 -25.17 -0.18 -17.72
N ILE A 337 -24.39 -0.46 -16.68
CA ILE A 337 -23.31 0.42 -16.23
C ILE A 337 -21.97 0.15 -16.95
N GLU A 338 -21.87 -0.95 -17.70
CA GLU A 338 -20.72 -1.21 -18.58
C GLU A 338 -20.53 -0.06 -19.57
N GLY A 339 -19.30 0.47 -19.65
CA GLY A 339 -18.94 1.61 -20.49
C GLY A 339 -19.38 2.98 -19.97
N LYS A 340 -20.14 3.06 -18.86
CA LYS A 340 -20.45 4.34 -18.19
C LYS A 340 -19.20 4.90 -17.53
N ARG A 341 -19.14 6.22 -17.40
CA ARG A 341 -17.98 6.91 -16.81
C ARG A 341 -18.24 7.26 -15.35
N ILE A 342 -17.29 6.92 -14.48
CA ILE A 342 -17.29 7.32 -13.07
C ILE A 342 -16.10 8.21 -12.77
N GLY A 343 -16.39 9.41 -12.27
CA GLY A 343 -15.41 10.31 -11.69
C GLY A 343 -15.14 9.92 -10.23
N ILE A 344 -13.89 9.72 -9.86
CA ILE A 344 -13.46 9.44 -8.49
C ILE A 344 -12.52 10.56 -8.06
N VAL A 345 -12.88 11.24 -6.97
CA VAL A 345 -12.11 12.36 -6.44
C VAL A 345 -11.47 11.91 -5.13
N GLY A 346 -10.15 11.74 -5.15
CA GLY A 346 -9.38 11.12 -4.07
C GLY A 346 -9.13 9.63 -4.30
N ILE A 347 -7.86 9.24 -4.36
CA ILE A 347 -7.40 7.85 -4.58
C ILE A 347 -6.64 7.29 -3.37
N GLY A 348 -7.22 7.48 -2.19
CA GLY A 348 -6.77 6.85 -0.94
C GLY A 348 -7.13 5.36 -0.89
N ASN A 349 -7.27 4.81 0.33
CA ASN A 349 -7.67 3.41 0.51
C ASN A 349 -9.08 3.14 -0.04
N ILE A 350 -10.08 3.95 0.35
CA ILE A 350 -11.48 3.77 -0.10
C ILE A 350 -11.61 4.03 -1.61
N GLY A 351 -11.14 5.18 -2.10
CA GLY A 351 -11.30 5.54 -3.52
C GLY A 351 -10.65 4.54 -4.47
N ARG A 352 -9.54 3.90 -4.07
CA ARG A 352 -8.91 2.83 -4.86
C ARG A 352 -9.73 1.53 -4.86
N GLU A 353 -10.38 1.17 -3.75
CA GLU A 353 -11.30 0.03 -3.74
C GLU A 353 -12.55 0.32 -4.59
N VAL A 354 -13.08 1.54 -4.57
CA VAL A 354 -14.18 1.97 -5.47
C VAL A 354 -13.74 1.88 -6.93
N ALA A 355 -12.53 2.35 -7.26
CA ALA A 355 -11.96 2.28 -8.61
C ALA A 355 -11.81 0.83 -9.11
N LYS A 356 -11.31 -0.07 -8.25
CA LYS A 356 -11.17 -1.51 -8.57
C LYS A 356 -12.54 -2.16 -8.86
N ILE A 357 -13.55 -1.88 -8.04
CA ILE A 357 -14.90 -2.41 -8.26
C ILE A 357 -15.49 -1.82 -9.55
N ALA A 358 -15.35 -0.52 -9.80
CA ALA A 358 -15.82 0.11 -11.03
C ALA A 358 -15.19 -0.50 -12.29
N GLN A 359 -13.89 -0.76 -12.25
CA GLN A 359 -13.18 -1.46 -13.33
C GLN A 359 -13.70 -2.89 -13.52
N ALA A 360 -14.02 -3.61 -12.44
CA ALA A 360 -14.65 -4.94 -12.51
C ALA A 360 -16.05 -4.92 -13.14
N PHE A 361 -16.81 -3.84 -12.95
CA PHE A 361 -18.08 -3.56 -13.65
C PHE A 361 -17.89 -2.98 -15.07
N ARG A 362 -16.65 -2.91 -15.56
CA ARG A 362 -16.28 -2.39 -16.89
C ARG A 362 -16.68 -0.94 -17.13
N MET A 363 -16.64 -0.13 -16.08
CA MET A 363 -16.82 1.32 -16.19
C MET A 363 -15.52 2.00 -16.65
N GLU A 364 -15.63 3.17 -17.28
CA GLU A 364 -14.49 4.06 -17.50
C GLU A 364 -14.19 4.83 -16.20
N VAL A 365 -13.08 4.49 -15.54
CA VAL A 365 -12.70 5.07 -14.26
C VAL A 365 -11.77 6.25 -14.46
N VAL A 366 -12.23 7.44 -14.08
CA VAL A 366 -11.44 8.67 -14.14
C VAL A 366 -11.20 9.21 -12.75
N VAL A 367 -9.94 9.45 -12.40
CA VAL A 367 -9.51 9.73 -11.05
C VAL A 367 -8.83 11.10 -10.99
N HIS A 368 -9.35 11.98 -10.14
CA HIS A 368 -8.61 13.16 -9.71
C HIS A 368 -7.89 12.90 -8.39
N ALA A 369 -6.59 13.19 -8.36
CA ALA A 369 -5.76 13.20 -7.16
C ALA A 369 -4.55 14.13 -7.37
N ARG A 370 -3.71 14.28 -6.33
CA ARG A 370 -2.46 15.05 -6.46
C ARG A 370 -1.57 14.48 -7.58
N PRO A 371 -0.81 15.32 -8.31
CA PRO A 371 0.03 14.87 -9.44
C PRO A 371 1.02 13.75 -9.13
N SER A 372 1.50 13.65 -7.89
CA SER A 372 2.39 12.55 -7.45
C SER A 372 1.74 11.16 -7.55
N HIS A 373 0.41 11.08 -7.65
CA HIS A 373 -0.31 9.82 -7.83
C HIS A 373 -0.51 9.44 -9.30
N GLN A 374 -0.23 10.31 -10.27
CA GLN A 374 -0.55 10.08 -11.70
C GLN A 374 -0.01 8.74 -12.21
N LYS A 375 1.30 8.49 -12.04
CA LYS A 375 1.93 7.24 -12.51
C LYS A 375 1.29 5.97 -11.92
N TRP A 376 0.86 6.05 -10.66
CA TRP A 376 0.22 4.93 -9.97
C TRP A 376 -1.23 4.73 -10.43
N ILE A 377 -1.97 5.82 -10.66
CA ILE A 377 -3.33 5.76 -11.22
C ILE A 377 -3.30 5.10 -12.61
N GLU A 378 -2.37 5.54 -13.46
CA GLU A 378 -2.23 5.03 -14.83
C GLU A 378 -1.71 3.58 -14.85
N SER A 379 -0.78 3.20 -13.96
CA SER A 379 -0.29 1.81 -13.87
C SER A 379 -1.34 0.84 -13.32
N GLU A 380 -2.31 1.32 -12.57
CA GLU A 380 -3.48 0.55 -12.09
C GLU A 380 -4.58 0.41 -13.17
N GLY A 381 -4.41 1.04 -14.33
CA GLY A 381 -5.35 0.98 -15.44
C GLY A 381 -6.52 1.96 -15.34
N PHE A 382 -6.35 3.06 -14.58
CA PHE A 382 -7.32 4.15 -14.48
C PHE A 382 -6.85 5.38 -15.28
N ILE A 383 -7.76 6.32 -15.53
CA ILE A 383 -7.46 7.57 -16.24
C ILE A 383 -7.19 8.68 -15.21
N TYR A 384 -6.05 9.36 -15.30
CA TYR A 384 -5.76 10.51 -14.45
C TYR A 384 -6.44 11.79 -14.95
N ALA A 385 -7.06 12.53 -14.04
CA ALA A 385 -7.66 13.85 -14.28
C ALA A 385 -6.89 14.95 -13.53
N PRO A 386 -6.38 15.99 -14.23
CA PRO A 386 -5.63 17.09 -13.60
C PRO A 386 -6.43 17.93 -12.61
N SER A 387 -7.76 18.00 -12.78
CA SER A 387 -8.68 18.73 -11.91
C SER A 387 -9.92 17.90 -11.56
N ILE A 388 -10.67 18.35 -10.55
CA ILE A 388 -11.95 17.75 -10.16
C ILE A 388 -12.97 17.91 -11.28
N GLU A 389 -12.98 19.07 -11.95
CA GLU A 389 -13.80 19.35 -13.11
C GLU A 389 -13.50 18.40 -14.28
N ASP A 390 -12.23 18.06 -14.51
CA ASP A 390 -11.85 17.08 -15.54
C ASP A 390 -12.32 15.66 -15.20
N ALA A 391 -12.33 15.29 -13.92
CA ALA A 391 -12.90 14.02 -13.46
C ALA A 391 -14.43 13.99 -13.61
N ALA A 392 -15.10 15.11 -13.33
CA ALA A 392 -16.54 15.24 -13.49
C ALA A 392 -16.98 15.29 -14.96
N LYS A 393 -16.15 15.83 -15.84
CA LYS A 393 -16.48 16.03 -17.26
C LYS A 393 -16.93 14.73 -17.92
N GLY A 394 -18.20 14.69 -18.34
CA GLY A 394 -18.79 13.55 -19.04
C GLY A 394 -19.04 12.32 -18.17
N ALA A 395 -18.94 12.43 -16.84
CA ALA A 395 -19.19 11.33 -15.92
C ALA A 395 -20.70 11.16 -15.65
N ASP A 396 -21.15 9.91 -15.63
CA ASP A 396 -22.52 9.52 -15.26
C ASP A 396 -22.66 9.35 -13.74
N PHE A 397 -21.54 9.10 -13.06
CA PHE A 397 -21.43 8.92 -11.62
C PHE A 397 -20.22 9.70 -11.11
N ILE A 398 -20.31 10.25 -9.89
CA ILE A 398 -19.16 10.85 -9.22
C ILE A 398 -19.12 10.45 -7.75
N SER A 399 -17.94 10.06 -7.26
CA SER A 399 -17.70 9.62 -5.88
C SER A 399 -16.48 10.29 -5.26
N PHE A 400 -16.58 10.66 -3.98
CA PHE A 400 -15.59 11.48 -3.28
C PHE A 400 -14.97 10.76 -2.08
N HIS A 401 -13.65 10.85 -1.95
CA HIS A 401 -12.83 10.13 -0.96
C HIS A 401 -11.55 10.90 -0.57
N THR A 402 -11.69 12.18 -0.22
CA THR A 402 -10.55 13.11 0.04
C THR A 402 -10.34 13.45 1.51
N GLY A 403 -11.38 13.35 2.35
CA GLY A 403 -11.43 13.98 3.66
C GLY A 403 -11.57 15.50 3.56
N LEU A 404 -11.83 16.17 4.69
CA LEU A 404 -11.99 17.63 4.72
C LEU A 404 -10.69 18.41 4.57
N GLY A 405 -9.54 17.80 4.88
CA GLY A 405 -8.27 18.51 4.96
C GLY A 405 -8.17 19.39 6.22
N PRO A 406 -7.06 20.13 6.40
CA PRO A 406 -6.90 21.04 7.53
C PRO A 406 -7.86 22.24 7.43
N PRO A 407 -8.36 22.75 8.57
CA PRO A 407 -9.11 23.99 8.59
C PRO A 407 -8.20 25.20 8.35
N ASN A 408 -8.72 26.18 7.62
CA ASN A 408 -8.10 27.49 7.46
C ASN A 408 -8.15 28.25 8.81
N PRO A 409 -7.01 28.72 9.35
CA PRO A 409 -7.00 29.39 10.65
C PRO A 409 -7.83 30.68 10.75
N ALA A 410 -8.05 31.37 9.63
CA ALA A 410 -8.77 32.65 9.59
C ALA A 410 -10.28 32.48 9.40
N SER A 411 -10.71 31.54 8.56
CA SER A 411 -12.13 31.33 8.25
C SER A 411 -12.78 30.18 9.02
N GLY A 412 -11.97 29.27 9.60
CA GLY A 412 -12.45 28.04 10.24
C GLY A 412 -12.94 26.97 9.26
N LYS A 413 -13.00 27.28 7.95
CA LYS A 413 -13.45 26.35 6.91
C LYS A 413 -12.39 25.32 6.58
N PHE A 414 -12.80 24.10 6.28
CA PHE A 414 -11.87 23.07 5.82
C PHE A 414 -11.44 23.27 4.36
N GLU A 415 -10.23 22.82 4.02
CA GLU A 415 -9.66 22.94 2.66
C GLU A 415 -10.59 22.40 1.56
N ASN A 416 -11.26 21.27 1.82
CA ASN A 416 -12.16 20.61 0.86
C ASN A 416 -13.64 20.87 1.13
N GLU A 417 -13.98 21.79 2.04
CA GLU A 417 -15.38 22.16 2.34
C GLU A 417 -16.04 22.78 1.10
N GLY A 418 -17.17 22.20 0.67
CA GLY A 418 -17.91 22.65 -0.50
C GLY A 418 -17.15 22.51 -1.82
N MET A 419 -16.09 21.68 -1.91
CA MET A 419 -15.35 21.47 -3.16
C MET A 419 -16.25 20.94 -4.29
N ILE A 420 -17.34 20.26 -3.94
CA ILE A 420 -18.36 19.77 -4.88
C ILE A 420 -19.39 20.88 -5.06
N GLY A 421 -18.93 21.94 -5.71
CA GLY A 421 -19.73 23.12 -6.03
C GLY A 421 -20.37 23.04 -7.42
N GLU A 422 -20.89 24.18 -7.87
CA GLU A 422 -21.58 24.30 -9.16
C GLU A 422 -20.69 23.92 -10.35
N SER A 423 -19.39 24.25 -10.33
CA SER A 423 -18.47 23.93 -11.44
C SER A 423 -18.39 22.42 -11.68
N VAL A 424 -18.21 21.66 -10.60
CA VAL A 424 -18.08 20.20 -10.61
C VAL A 424 -19.41 19.56 -11.03
N LEU A 425 -20.52 19.94 -10.39
CA LEU A 425 -21.83 19.35 -10.67
C LEU A 425 -22.30 19.64 -12.10
N ASN A 426 -22.01 20.83 -12.64
CA ASN A 426 -22.37 21.17 -14.02
C ASN A 426 -21.51 20.46 -15.07
N GLY A 427 -20.31 20.00 -14.71
CA GLY A 427 -19.42 19.24 -15.60
C GLY A 427 -19.90 17.81 -15.88
N LEU A 428 -20.74 17.25 -15.02
CA LEU A 428 -21.30 15.89 -15.16
C LEU A 428 -22.21 15.76 -16.39
N ASN A 429 -22.57 14.54 -16.76
CA ASN A 429 -23.68 14.32 -17.69
C ASN A 429 -25.00 14.74 -17.05
N ASP A 430 -25.99 15.06 -17.88
CA ASP A 430 -27.34 15.34 -17.38
C ASP A 430 -27.95 14.08 -16.77
N GLY A 431 -28.57 14.24 -15.61
CA GLY A 431 -29.08 13.12 -14.83
C GLY A 431 -27.99 12.28 -14.18
N ALA A 432 -26.79 12.79 -13.90
CA ALA A 432 -25.75 12.05 -13.20
C ALA A 432 -26.13 11.71 -11.73
N VAL A 433 -25.36 10.82 -11.13
CA VAL A 433 -25.50 10.42 -9.71
C VAL A 433 -24.30 10.89 -8.90
N LEU A 434 -24.59 11.57 -7.79
CA LEU A 434 -23.60 11.97 -6.79
C LEU A 434 -23.57 10.93 -5.66
N ILE A 435 -22.38 10.46 -5.28
CA ILE A 435 -22.20 9.61 -4.11
C ILE A 435 -21.13 10.24 -3.20
N ASN A 436 -21.49 10.53 -1.96
CA ASN A 436 -20.57 11.06 -0.96
C ASN A 436 -20.68 10.25 0.33
N TYR A 437 -19.84 9.23 0.43
CA TYR A 437 -19.65 8.41 1.64
C TYR A 437 -18.30 8.70 2.32
N ASP A 438 -17.88 9.97 2.26
CA ASP A 438 -16.67 10.46 2.91
C ASP A 438 -17.02 11.46 4.02
N ARG A 439 -17.27 12.73 3.68
CA ARG A 439 -17.61 13.79 4.65
C ARG A 439 -18.72 14.67 4.11
N GLY A 440 -19.77 14.90 4.91
CA GLY A 440 -20.97 15.61 4.48
C GLY A 440 -20.69 17.05 4.03
N GLU A 441 -19.68 17.71 4.60
CA GLU A 441 -19.36 19.10 4.33
C GLU A 441 -18.60 19.32 3.02
N VAL A 442 -18.17 18.24 2.35
CA VAL A 442 -17.45 18.31 1.07
C VAL A 442 -18.38 18.76 -0.07
N VAL A 443 -19.69 18.55 0.05
CA VAL A 443 -20.67 19.01 -0.93
C VAL A 443 -21.21 20.39 -0.57
N ASP A 444 -21.26 21.29 -1.55
CA ASP A 444 -22.04 22.51 -1.43
C ASP A 444 -23.53 22.16 -1.58
N VAL A 445 -24.25 22.19 -0.45
CA VAL A 445 -25.68 21.84 -0.36
C VAL A 445 -26.55 22.75 -1.24
N GLN A 446 -26.17 24.02 -1.43
CA GLN A 446 -26.91 24.94 -2.31
C GLN A 446 -26.66 24.63 -3.78
N ALA A 447 -25.42 24.25 -4.14
CA ALA A 447 -25.12 23.79 -5.49
C ALA A 447 -25.87 22.49 -5.81
N LEU A 448 -25.93 21.56 -4.85
CA LEU A 448 -26.70 20.31 -4.99
C LEU A 448 -28.20 20.59 -5.17
N ASP A 449 -28.78 21.53 -4.42
CA ASP A 449 -30.17 21.95 -4.60
C ASP A 449 -30.45 22.38 -6.05
N LYS A 450 -29.61 23.26 -6.59
CA LYS A 450 -29.73 23.74 -7.98
C LYS A 450 -29.59 22.61 -9.00
N ALA A 451 -28.65 21.69 -8.77
CA ALA A 451 -28.40 20.56 -9.65
C ALA A 451 -29.54 19.52 -9.65
N LEU A 452 -30.17 19.29 -8.49
CA LEU A 452 -31.38 18.47 -8.37
C LEU A 452 -32.59 19.13 -9.03
N ALA A 453 -32.73 20.46 -8.89
CA ALA A 453 -33.80 21.24 -9.50
C ALA A 453 -33.74 21.20 -11.03
N SER A 454 -32.55 21.33 -11.61
CA SER A 454 -32.36 21.34 -13.06
C SER A 454 -32.38 19.94 -13.70
N GLY A 455 -32.33 18.88 -12.89
CA GLY A 455 -32.17 17.51 -13.38
C GLY A 455 -30.75 17.15 -13.77
N LYS A 456 -29.77 18.03 -13.50
CA LYS A 456 -28.34 17.73 -13.69
C LYS A 456 -27.92 16.54 -12.83
N ILE A 457 -28.39 16.50 -11.59
CA ILE A 457 -28.30 15.33 -10.71
C ILE A 457 -29.67 14.68 -10.63
N ARG A 458 -29.75 13.38 -10.97
CA ARG A 458 -30.98 12.60 -10.80
C ARG A 458 -31.10 12.00 -9.40
N TYR A 459 -29.96 11.73 -8.75
CA TYR A 459 -29.90 11.11 -7.44
C TYR A 459 -28.63 11.49 -6.67
N ALA A 460 -28.72 11.66 -5.36
CA ALA A 460 -27.57 11.86 -4.48
C ALA A 460 -27.60 10.92 -3.25
N ALA A 461 -26.53 10.17 -3.02
CA ALA A 461 -26.36 9.34 -1.83
C ALA A 461 -25.34 9.98 -0.89
N ILE A 462 -25.75 10.31 0.34
CA ILE A 462 -24.94 11.01 1.34
C ILE A 462 -24.89 10.17 2.61
N ASP A 463 -23.68 9.88 3.08
CA ASP A 463 -23.43 9.21 4.37
C ASP A 463 -22.60 10.13 5.26
N ALA A 464 -23.19 10.61 6.35
CA ALA A 464 -22.56 11.60 7.22
C ALA A 464 -23.14 11.59 8.63
N ASP A 465 -22.40 12.15 9.59
CA ASP A 465 -22.81 12.18 10.99
C ASP A 465 -24.10 12.99 11.20
N ILE A 466 -24.95 12.49 12.09
CA ILE A 466 -26.17 13.13 12.53
C ILE A 466 -26.32 12.96 14.05
N PHE A 467 -26.62 14.05 14.74
CA PHE A 467 -26.77 14.05 16.19
C PHE A 467 -28.14 14.60 16.57
N LYS A 468 -28.75 14.00 17.59
CA LYS A 468 -30.05 14.44 18.12
C LYS A 468 -29.93 14.82 19.58
N ASN A 469 -30.35 16.04 19.92
CA ASN A 469 -30.48 16.45 21.31
C ASN A 469 -31.67 15.71 21.96
N PRO A 470 -31.50 14.95 23.05
CA PRO A 470 -32.58 14.17 23.65
C PRO A 470 -33.65 15.05 24.32
N SER A 471 -33.29 16.24 24.79
CA SER A 471 -34.19 17.15 25.50
C SER A 471 -34.98 18.05 24.55
N THR A 472 -34.33 18.57 23.50
CA THR A 472 -34.95 19.51 22.54
C THR A 472 -35.39 18.84 21.24
N SER A 473 -34.98 17.60 20.98
CA SER A 473 -35.10 16.91 19.68
C SER A 473 -34.44 17.64 18.50
N GLU A 474 -33.60 18.66 18.77
CA GLU A 474 -32.82 19.36 17.76
C GLU A 474 -31.86 18.41 17.06
N ILE A 475 -31.75 18.56 15.73
CA ILE A 475 -30.84 17.78 14.89
C ILE A 475 -29.66 18.65 14.47
N THR A 476 -28.45 18.13 14.68
CA THR A 476 -27.19 18.79 14.30
C THR A 476 -26.27 17.83 13.55
N GLY A 477 -25.14 18.35 13.10
CA GLY A 477 -24.12 17.59 12.36
C GLY A 477 -24.18 17.78 10.84
N PRO A 478 -23.20 17.23 10.12
CA PRO A 478 -23.05 17.42 8.68
C PRO A 478 -24.23 16.90 7.84
N MET A 479 -25.03 15.97 8.37
CA MET A 479 -26.25 15.49 7.70
C MET A 479 -27.41 16.50 7.73
N ALA A 480 -27.47 17.38 8.74
CA ALA A 480 -28.64 18.22 8.98
C ALA A 480 -29.09 19.06 7.77
N PRO A 481 -28.18 19.69 6.99
CA PRO A 481 -28.57 20.46 5.80
C PRO A 481 -29.26 19.66 4.69
N TYR A 482 -29.02 18.35 4.62
CA TYR A 482 -29.58 17.49 3.56
C TYR A 482 -31.02 17.06 3.83
N LEU A 483 -31.48 17.14 5.08
CA LEU A 483 -32.83 16.72 5.47
C LEU A 483 -33.91 17.56 4.76
N ASP A 484 -33.66 18.85 4.54
CA ASP A 484 -34.59 19.71 3.81
C ASP A 484 -34.55 19.47 2.30
N LEU A 485 -33.40 19.05 1.75
CA LEU A 485 -33.32 18.62 0.35
C LEU A 485 -34.11 17.33 0.11
N GLU A 486 -34.05 16.35 1.00
CA GLU A 486 -34.85 15.12 0.85
C GLU A 486 -36.36 15.39 0.94
N LYS A 487 -36.79 16.33 1.80
CA LYS A 487 -38.20 16.78 1.79
C LYS A 487 -38.60 17.42 0.46
N LYS A 488 -37.71 18.24 -0.11
CA LYS A 488 -37.95 18.99 -1.36
C LYS A 488 -37.92 18.08 -2.60
N TYR A 489 -37.07 17.06 -2.60
CA TYR A 489 -36.82 16.16 -3.73
C TYR A 489 -37.02 14.69 -3.33
N SER A 490 -38.17 14.39 -2.71
CA SER A 490 -38.44 13.06 -2.14
C SER A 490 -38.18 11.93 -3.14
N GLY A 491 -37.40 10.94 -2.70
CA GLY A 491 -36.99 9.80 -3.52
C GLY A 491 -35.80 10.06 -4.45
N LYS A 492 -35.18 11.26 -4.40
CA LYS A 492 -33.95 11.58 -5.13
C LYS A 492 -32.71 11.68 -4.23
N LEU A 493 -32.84 11.59 -2.90
CA LEU A 493 -31.69 11.44 -2.02
C LEU A 493 -31.74 10.12 -1.24
N GLU A 494 -30.55 9.64 -0.87
CA GLU A 494 -30.35 8.62 0.16
C GLU A 494 -29.49 9.21 1.26
N LEU A 495 -30.00 9.21 2.49
CA LEU A 495 -29.30 9.76 3.64
C LEU A 495 -29.01 8.64 4.63
N LEU A 496 -27.73 8.41 4.93
CA LEU A 496 -27.26 7.39 5.86
C LEU A 496 -26.49 8.04 7.04
N PRO A 497 -26.64 7.52 8.28
CA PRO A 497 -26.11 8.17 9.49
C PRO A 497 -24.64 7.81 9.76
N HIS A 498 -23.75 8.01 8.79
CA HIS A 498 -22.34 7.60 8.82
C HIS A 498 -22.13 6.09 9.00
N ALA A 499 -22.99 5.29 8.36
CA ALA A 499 -23.08 3.85 8.57
C ALA A 499 -22.34 3.02 7.51
N ALA A 500 -21.81 3.61 6.43
CA ALA A 500 -21.27 2.86 5.30
C ALA A 500 -20.07 1.97 5.67
N ALA A 501 -19.38 2.31 6.75
CA ALA A 501 -18.23 1.57 7.26
C ALA A 501 -18.59 0.51 8.31
N ASP A 502 -19.74 0.62 8.98
CA ASP A 502 -20.10 -0.15 10.18
C ASP A 502 -20.87 -1.42 9.82
N THR A 503 -20.22 -2.27 9.01
CA THR A 503 -20.90 -3.36 8.31
C THR A 503 -20.85 -4.70 9.06
N GLU A 504 -19.67 -5.15 9.51
CA GLU A 504 -19.50 -6.51 9.98
C GLU A 504 -18.57 -6.62 11.20
N HIS A 505 -18.84 -7.61 12.04
CA HIS A 505 -18.20 -7.80 13.35
C HIS A 505 -16.68 -7.97 13.28
N VAL A 506 -16.16 -8.70 12.30
CA VAL A 506 -14.74 -9.02 12.13
C VAL A 506 -13.92 -7.76 11.88
N SER A 507 -14.30 -6.89 10.95
CA SER A 507 -13.57 -5.64 10.66
C SER A 507 -13.52 -4.72 11.87
N ARG A 508 -14.59 -4.67 12.68
CA ARG A 508 -14.60 -3.90 13.92
C ARG A 508 -13.67 -4.50 14.97
N VAL A 509 -13.70 -5.83 15.14
CA VAL A 509 -12.85 -6.57 16.06
C VAL A 509 -11.37 -6.44 15.68
N GLU A 510 -11.02 -6.66 14.41
CA GLU A 510 -9.65 -6.56 13.91
C GLU A 510 -9.11 -5.13 13.98
N GLY A 511 -9.96 -4.14 13.68
CA GLY A 511 -9.65 -2.74 13.92
C GLY A 511 -9.40 -2.44 15.41
N ALA A 512 -10.19 -3.01 16.32
CA ALA A 512 -9.96 -2.86 17.75
C ALA A 512 -8.67 -3.57 18.22
N LYS A 513 -8.36 -4.77 17.72
CA LYS A 513 -7.10 -5.48 17.98
C LYS A 513 -5.88 -4.66 17.52
N GLN A 514 -5.93 -4.06 16.33
CA GLN A 514 -4.87 -3.16 15.87
C GLN A 514 -4.74 -1.93 16.77
N ALA A 515 -5.86 -1.35 17.21
CA ALA A 515 -5.83 -0.22 18.14
C ALA A 515 -5.18 -0.60 19.48
N VAL A 516 -5.48 -1.78 20.01
CA VAL A 516 -4.79 -2.35 21.19
C VAL A 516 -3.29 -2.45 20.94
N ASP A 517 -2.87 -2.99 19.80
CA ASP A 517 -1.45 -3.12 19.43
C ASP A 517 -0.73 -1.78 19.38
N GLN A 518 -1.40 -0.76 18.85
CA GLN A 518 -0.90 0.61 18.80
C GLN A 518 -0.73 1.19 20.20
N ILE A 519 -1.70 1.01 21.09
CA ILE A 519 -1.61 1.46 22.49
C ILE A 519 -0.44 0.78 23.21
N PHE A 520 -0.29 -0.54 23.07
CA PHE A 520 0.87 -1.27 23.61
C PHE A 520 2.18 -0.72 23.03
N SER A 521 2.24 -0.47 21.72
CA SER A 521 3.44 0.05 21.05
C SER A 521 3.85 1.44 21.56
N VAL A 522 2.88 2.31 21.78
CA VAL A 522 3.10 3.69 22.23
C VAL A 522 3.45 3.75 23.71
N ILE A 523 2.77 2.99 24.56
CA ILE A 523 3.07 2.94 26.00
C ILE A 523 4.43 2.27 26.23
N HIS A 524 4.61 1.04 25.75
CA HIS A 524 5.82 0.27 26.02
C HIS A 524 7.05 0.77 25.29
N PHE A 525 6.94 1.27 24.06
CA PHE A 525 8.13 1.51 23.22
C PHE A 525 8.26 2.95 22.72
N LYS A 526 7.25 3.79 22.96
CA LYS A 526 7.15 5.13 22.35
C LYS A 526 7.25 5.03 20.81
N THR A 527 6.68 3.98 20.23
CA THR A 527 6.62 3.80 18.78
C THR A 527 5.18 3.93 18.31
N THR A 528 4.93 4.92 17.46
CA THR A 528 3.61 5.23 16.91
C THR A 528 3.41 4.48 15.61
N ILE A 529 2.28 3.78 15.46
CA ILE A 529 1.91 3.12 14.20
C ILE A 529 0.64 3.80 13.68
N ASN A 530 0.56 4.05 12.37
CA ASN A 530 -0.55 4.79 11.76
C ASN A 530 -0.77 6.18 12.38
N LEU A 531 0.32 6.94 12.54
CA LEU A 531 0.29 8.31 13.07
C LEU A 531 -0.67 9.22 12.26
N LYS A 532 -1.37 10.09 12.98
CA LYS A 532 -2.13 11.22 12.45
C LYS A 532 -1.60 12.53 13.01
N GLY A 533 -1.29 13.46 12.10
CA GLY A 533 -0.72 14.75 12.46
C GLY A 533 0.78 14.65 12.72
N ASP A 534 1.23 15.37 13.75
CA ASP A 534 2.66 15.52 14.03
C ASP A 534 3.17 14.40 14.94
N LEU A 535 4.41 13.96 14.74
CA LEU A 535 5.07 13.01 15.63
C LEU A 535 5.51 13.76 16.91
N PRO A 536 4.98 13.43 18.10
CA PRO A 536 5.36 14.15 19.32
C PRO A 536 6.80 13.84 19.73
N GLU A 537 7.42 14.76 20.47
CA GLU A 537 8.77 14.60 20.99
C GLU A 537 8.90 13.33 21.84
N GLY A 538 9.99 12.58 21.65
CA GLY A 538 10.25 11.32 22.35
C GLY A 538 9.56 10.09 21.78
N TYR A 539 8.73 10.24 20.73
CA TYR A 539 8.16 9.13 19.98
C TYR A 539 8.92 8.87 18.67
N SER A 540 8.80 7.63 18.17
CA SER A 540 9.34 7.17 16.88
C SER A 540 8.19 6.78 15.95
N ASP A 541 8.34 7.03 14.66
CA ASP A 541 7.36 6.59 13.65
C ASP A 541 7.66 5.14 13.24
N GLY A 542 6.71 4.24 13.55
CA GLY A 542 6.72 2.83 13.17
C GLY A 542 6.10 2.55 11.80
N GLY A 543 5.64 3.59 11.10
CA GLY A 543 5.06 3.52 9.77
C GLY A 543 3.58 3.12 9.75
N ALA A 544 3.07 2.94 8.53
CA ALA A 544 1.68 2.56 8.29
C ALA A 544 1.50 1.04 8.24
N THR A 545 0.41 0.56 8.83
CA THR A 545 -0.04 -0.83 8.77
C THR A 545 -1.50 -0.88 8.33
N THR A 546 -1.77 -1.57 7.21
CA THR A 546 -3.09 -1.75 6.61
C THR A 546 -3.41 -3.24 6.42
N VAL A 547 -4.68 -3.56 6.18
CA VAL A 547 -5.11 -4.91 5.82
C VAL A 547 -4.53 -5.31 4.47
N SER A 548 -4.34 -6.63 4.29
CA SER A 548 -3.81 -7.22 3.06
C SER A 548 -4.51 -6.69 1.80
N GLY A 549 -3.72 -6.17 0.85
CA GLY A 549 -4.20 -5.70 -0.45
C GLY A 549 -4.90 -4.34 -0.44
N VAL A 550 -4.91 -3.63 0.70
CA VAL A 550 -5.41 -2.25 0.81
C VAL A 550 -4.28 -1.32 1.23
N GLY A 551 -4.19 -0.15 0.60
CA GLY A 551 -3.17 0.85 0.88
C GLY A 551 -1.93 0.72 0.01
N LYS A 552 -0.82 1.29 0.48
CA LYS A 552 0.46 1.24 -0.22
C LYS A 552 1.18 -0.08 0.05
N VAL A 553 1.93 -0.56 -0.93
CA VAL A 553 2.92 -1.62 -0.74
C VAL A 553 4.10 -1.02 0.03
N THR A 554 4.46 -1.59 1.17
CA THR A 554 5.55 -1.10 2.03
C THR A 554 6.80 -2.00 1.91
N PRO A 555 8.00 -1.51 2.27
CA PRO A 555 9.20 -2.34 2.34
C PRO A 555 9.00 -3.55 3.26
N LYS A 556 8.31 -3.35 4.38
CA LYS A 556 7.95 -4.41 5.34
C LYS A 556 7.12 -5.50 4.66
N ARG A 557 6.06 -5.11 3.94
CA ARG A 557 5.19 -6.06 3.23
C ARG A 557 5.95 -6.85 2.18
N LEU A 558 6.82 -6.18 1.42
CA LEU A 558 7.67 -6.84 0.44
C LEU A 558 8.61 -7.83 1.13
N SER A 559 9.27 -7.41 2.21
CA SER A 559 10.17 -8.25 3.01
C SER A 559 9.47 -9.49 3.57
N GLU A 560 8.25 -9.35 4.11
CA GLU A 560 7.44 -10.48 4.61
C GLU A 560 7.05 -11.46 3.51
N THR A 561 6.88 -10.96 2.27
CA THR A 561 6.47 -11.81 1.14
C THR A 561 7.67 -12.56 0.56
N VAL A 562 8.85 -11.93 0.50
CA VAL A 562 10.06 -12.58 -0.04
C VAL A 562 10.67 -13.60 0.91
N THR A 563 10.21 -13.72 2.16
CA THR A 563 10.61 -14.85 3.02
C THR A 563 9.84 -16.13 2.72
N ASP A 564 8.84 -16.09 1.84
CA ASP A 564 8.14 -17.26 1.32
C ASP A 564 8.86 -17.78 0.05
N ASP A 565 9.64 -18.84 0.21
CA ASP A 565 10.42 -19.47 -0.87
C ASP A 565 9.52 -20.00 -2.01
N ASP A 566 8.31 -20.46 -1.70
CA ASP A 566 7.35 -20.96 -2.71
C ASP A 566 6.79 -19.80 -3.53
N PHE A 567 6.43 -18.70 -2.88
CA PHE A 567 6.04 -17.47 -3.55
C PHE A 567 7.16 -16.96 -4.47
N LEU A 568 8.39 -16.84 -3.95
CA LEU A 568 9.53 -16.36 -4.74
C LEU A 568 9.81 -17.24 -5.96
N SER A 569 9.79 -18.56 -5.78
CA SER A 569 10.04 -19.51 -6.87
C SER A 569 8.97 -19.42 -7.96
N LYS A 570 7.69 -19.41 -7.57
CA LYS A 570 6.56 -19.26 -8.50
C LYS A 570 6.58 -17.94 -9.24
N MET A 571 6.85 -16.84 -8.53
CA MET A 571 6.95 -15.51 -9.13
C MET A 571 8.07 -15.46 -10.15
N ARG A 572 9.25 -15.97 -9.82
CA ARG A 572 10.38 -16.04 -10.74
C ARG A 572 10.03 -16.85 -12.00
N GLN A 573 9.56 -18.09 -11.83
CA GLN A 573 9.20 -18.96 -12.95
C GLN A 573 8.17 -18.29 -13.87
N THR A 574 7.09 -17.77 -13.29
CA THR A 574 6.01 -17.13 -14.05
C THR A 574 6.52 -15.93 -14.84
N THR A 575 7.41 -15.12 -14.25
CA THR A 575 7.96 -13.93 -14.90
C THR A 575 8.96 -14.28 -16.00
N GLU A 576 9.77 -15.33 -15.81
CA GLU A 576 10.68 -15.87 -16.83
C GLU A 576 9.89 -16.38 -18.06
N GLU A 577 8.77 -17.09 -17.85
CA GLU A 577 7.89 -17.56 -18.93
C GLU A 577 7.26 -16.41 -19.71
N ILE A 578 6.68 -15.42 -19.01
CA ILE A 578 6.10 -14.21 -19.63
C ILE A 578 7.17 -13.48 -20.46
N THR A 579 8.36 -13.28 -19.89
CA THR A 579 9.47 -12.56 -20.53
C THR A 579 9.96 -13.29 -21.78
N ALA A 580 10.13 -14.61 -21.71
CA ALA A 580 10.58 -15.41 -22.84
C ALA A 580 9.61 -15.34 -24.03
N ILE A 581 8.30 -15.46 -23.77
CA ILE A 581 7.29 -15.47 -24.84
C ILE A 581 7.16 -14.07 -25.46
N TRP A 582 7.04 -13.01 -24.65
CA TRP A 582 7.01 -11.65 -25.18
C TRP A 582 8.28 -11.27 -25.93
N GLY A 583 9.45 -11.66 -25.40
CA GLY A 583 10.74 -11.45 -26.05
C GLY A 583 10.83 -12.13 -27.41
N ALA A 584 10.33 -13.37 -27.54
CA ALA A 584 10.26 -14.09 -28.80
C ALA A 584 9.31 -13.41 -29.82
N LEU A 585 8.12 -12.98 -29.37
CA LEU A 585 7.15 -12.28 -30.22
C LEU A 585 7.69 -10.93 -30.71
N ALA A 586 8.30 -10.14 -29.82
CA ALA A 586 8.89 -8.85 -30.14
C ALA A 586 10.08 -8.97 -31.10
N SER A 587 10.89 -10.01 -30.95
CA SER A 587 12.08 -10.27 -31.77
C SER A 587 11.77 -10.93 -33.12
N THR A 588 10.51 -11.29 -33.38
CA THR A 588 10.07 -11.96 -34.61
C THR A 588 9.33 -10.96 -35.52
N PRO A 589 10.01 -10.39 -36.55
CA PRO A 589 9.39 -9.41 -37.45
C PRO A 589 8.45 -10.05 -38.48
N ASN A 590 8.66 -11.32 -38.82
CA ASN A 590 7.81 -12.05 -39.77
C ASN A 590 6.45 -12.42 -39.12
N ALA A 591 5.35 -12.03 -39.77
CA ALA A 591 4.00 -12.22 -39.25
C ALA A 591 3.57 -13.69 -39.15
N GLU A 592 3.91 -14.51 -40.14
CA GLU A 592 3.58 -15.95 -40.15
C GLU A 592 4.32 -16.67 -39.01
N ARG A 593 5.62 -16.38 -38.85
CA ARG A 593 6.41 -16.95 -37.75
C ARG A 593 5.92 -16.48 -36.38
N ARG A 594 5.44 -15.24 -36.28
CA ARG A 594 4.81 -14.72 -35.06
C ARG A 594 3.50 -15.46 -34.76
N ALA A 595 2.69 -15.75 -35.78
CA ALA A 595 1.47 -16.54 -35.62
C ALA A 595 1.75 -17.96 -35.12
N GLU A 596 2.79 -18.63 -35.63
CA GLU A 596 3.22 -19.96 -35.14
C GLU A 596 3.66 -19.92 -33.66
N LEU A 597 4.34 -18.84 -33.23
CA LEU A 597 4.71 -18.66 -31.81
C LEU A 597 3.49 -18.44 -30.93
N ILE A 598 2.50 -17.68 -31.41
CA ILE A 598 1.23 -17.46 -30.70
C ILE A 598 0.45 -18.78 -30.59
N GLU A 599 0.37 -19.56 -31.67
CA GLU A 599 -0.29 -20.87 -31.66
C GLU A 599 0.38 -21.82 -30.64
N ARG A 600 1.71 -21.81 -30.58
CA ARG A 600 2.47 -22.71 -29.70
C ARG A 600 2.47 -22.30 -28.23
N TYR A 601 2.61 -21.00 -27.95
CA TYR A 601 2.87 -20.48 -26.59
C TYR A 601 1.78 -19.55 -26.06
N GLY A 602 0.77 -19.20 -26.86
CA GLY A 602 -0.28 -18.27 -26.46
C GLY A 602 -1.03 -18.73 -25.21
N SER A 603 -1.41 -20.00 -25.12
CA SER A 603 -2.07 -20.52 -23.90
C SER A 603 -1.16 -20.42 -22.67
N GLN A 604 0.14 -20.70 -22.82
CA GLN A 604 1.09 -20.61 -21.72
C GLN A 604 1.26 -19.17 -21.26
N LEU A 605 1.36 -18.22 -22.20
CA LEU A 605 1.44 -16.79 -21.91
C LEU A 605 0.24 -16.32 -21.08
N ILE A 606 -0.97 -16.72 -21.46
CA ILE A 606 -2.19 -16.32 -20.73
C ILE A 606 -2.25 -16.97 -19.34
N LEU A 607 -1.90 -18.25 -19.21
CA LEU A 607 -1.83 -18.93 -17.91
C LEU A 607 -0.81 -18.27 -16.97
N ALA A 608 0.38 -17.96 -17.48
CA ALA A 608 1.43 -17.28 -16.72
C ALA A 608 0.99 -15.86 -16.32
N SER A 609 0.39 -15.10 -17.23
CA SER A 609 -0.12 -13.75 -16.93
C SER A 609 -1.19 -13.77 -15.83
N ASN A 610 -2.16 -14.69 -15.91
CA ASN A 610 -3.20 -14.84 -14.88
C ASN A 610 -2.61 -15.24 -13.52
N SER A 611 -1.62 -16.13 -13.54
CA SER A 611 -0.93 -16.60 -12.33
C SER A 611 -0.15 -15.47 -11.67
N TYR A 612 0.59 -14.68 -12.47
CA TYR A 612 1.32 -13.51 -11.98
C TYR A 612 0.38 -12.52 -11.29
N THR A 613 -0.73 -12.15 -11.95
CA THR A 613 -1.72 -11.23 -11.37
C THR A 613 -2.28 -11.77 -10.06
N SER A 614 -2.68 -13.05 -10.04
CA SER A 614 -3.26 -13.68 -8.86
C SER A 614 -2.29 -13.74 -7.67
N LEU A 615 -1.00 -14.04 -7.92
CA LEU A 615 0.04 -14.10 -6.89
C LEU A 615 0.34 -12.71 -6.31
N ILE A 616 0.52 -11.70 -7.17
CA ILE A 616 0.78 -10.32 -6.74
C ILE A 616 -0.41 -9.76 -5.94
N GLU A 617 -1.64 -10.01 -6.37
CA GLU A 617 -2.83 -9.59 -5.65
C GLU A 617 -2.99 -10.33 -4.32
N GLY A 618 -2.78 -11.65 -4.31
CA GLY A 618 -2.86 -12.49 -3.11
C GLY A 618 -1.84 -12.10 -2.03
N ALA A 619 -0.63 -11.70 -2.44
CA ALA A 619 0.40 -11.18 -1.54
C ALA A 619 0.14 -9.73 -1.08
N GLY A 620 -0.84 -9.03 -1.68
CA GLY A 620 -1.08 -7.61 -1.42
C GLY A 620 0.04 -6.70 -1.94
N LEU A 621 0.69 -7.10 -3.05
CA LEU A 621 1.73 -6.34 -3.73
C LEU A 621 1.19 -5.50 -4.91
N LYS A 622 -0.13 -5.41 -5.08
CA LYS A 622 -0.79 -4.56 -6.07
C LYS A 622 -1.21 -3.22 -5.45
N GLY A 623 -0.51 -2.15 -5.81
CA GLY A 623 -0.84 -0.78 -5.40
C GLY A 623 0.37 0.15 -5.51
N PRO A 624 0.22 1.43 -5.09
CA PRO A 624 1.34 2.36 -5.01
C PRO A 624 2.39 1.88 -4.01
N TYR A 625 3.67 2.04 -4.33
CA TYR A 625 4.75 1.78 -3.39
C TYR A 625 4.92 2.95 -2.40
N SER A 626 5.20 2.64 -1.13
CA SER A 626 5.66 3.60 -0.13
C SER A 626 7.18 3.53 -0.07
N GLU A 627 7.83 4.60 -0.52
CA GLU A 627 9.27 4.78 -0.34
C GLU A 627 9.66 4.89 1.14
#